data_AF-A0A318CS89-F1
#
_entry.id   AF-A0A318CS89-F1
#
_cell.length_a   1.000
_cell.length_b   1.000
_cell.length_c   1.000
_cell.angle_alpha   90.00
_cell.angle_beta   90.00
_cell.angle_gamma   90.00
#
_symmetry.space_group_name_H-M   'P 1'
#
loop_
_entity.id
_entity.type
_entity.pdbx_description
1 polymer ?
#
loop_
_entity_poly.entity_id
_entity_poly.type
_entity_poly.pdbx_seq_one_letter_code
_entity_poly.pdbx_strand_id
1 'polypeptide(L)'
;MQRVGCAYTGIAAYYAKNNSCKMIWFVANDSDVCPSPGKFSLNYIFRFLDKKALEYGIKHADYIITQTGNEADLLFRYYGRTANAIVSNFHPLPQENIEKGRQIEIVWVANMKPKKQPEVFLRIAKDLQSIKGVRFIMIGNAYKNEWSNNLLRKIAAVENLEYLGKRSLA
;
A
#
# COMPACT_ATOMS: atom_id res chain seq x y z
N MET A 1 3.41 19.59 7.16
CA MET A 1 3.35 18.67 6.00
C MET A 1 2.39 17.55 6.35
N GLN A 2 1.34 17.33 5.55
CA GLN A 2 0.34 16.28 5.80
C GLN A 2 0.57 15.11 4.84
N ARG A 3 0.61 13.87 5.37
CA ARG A 3 0.94 12.64 4.58
C ARG A 3 -0.20 11.62 4.51
N VAL A 4 -1.43 12.03 4.79
CA VAL A 4 -2.61 11.16 4.80
C VAL A 4 -3.69 11.80 3.96
N GLY A 5 -4.46 11.02 3.19
CA GLY A 5 -5.65 11.47 2.47
C GLY A 5 -6.94 11.22 3.24
N CYS A 6 -7.27 12.11 4.19
CA CYS A 6 -8.54 12.10 4.93
C CYS A 6 -9.00 13.52 5.31
N ALA A 7 -10.06 13.66 6.10
CA ALA A 7 -10.65 14.94 6.53
C ALA A 7 -9.65 15.90 7.16
N TYR A 8 -8.64 15.38 7.85
CA TYR A 8 -7.54 16.18 8.41
C TYR A 8 -6.80 17.00 7.34
N THR A 9 -6.73 16.52 6.10
CA THR A 9 -6.18 17.26 4.95
C THR A 9 -7.01 18.51 4.65
N GLY A 10 -8.34 18.38 4.70
CA GLY A 10 -9.24 19.51 4.52
C GLY A 10 -9.12 20.54 5.65
N ILE A 11 -9.08 20.07 6.89
CA ILE A 11 -8.91 20.92 8.07
C ILE A 11 -7.56 21.64 8.03
N ALA A 12 -6.47 20.93 7.68
CA ALA A 12 -5.15 21.52 7.54
C ALA A 12 -5.10 22.58 6.43
N ALA A 13 -5.76 22.34 5.29
CA ALA A 13 -5.86 23.32 4.21
C ALA A 13 -6.65 24.56 4.63
N TYR A 14 -7.76 24.36 5.36
CA TYR A 14 -8.56 25.46 5.89
C TYR A 14 -7.76 26.32 6.89
N TYR A 15 -7.06 25.67 7.82
CA TYR A 15 -6.20 26.35 8.78
C TYR A 15 -5.09 27.13 8.08
N ALA A 16 -4.40 26.52 7.11
CA ALA A 16 -3.33 27.14 6.35
C ALA A 16 -3.80 28.41 5.63
N LYS A 17 -4.96 28.33 4.96
CA LYS A 17 -5.60 29.46 4.27
C LYS A 17 -5.93 30.62 5.22
N ASN A 18 -6.45 30.32 6.41
CA ASN A 18 -6.86 31.35 7.37
C ASN A 18 -5.70 31.97 8.16
N ASN A 19 -4.59 31.25 8.32
CA ASN A 19 -3.43 31.68 9.10
C ASN A 19 -2.25 32.11 8.22
N SER A 20 -2.47 32.32 6.92
CA SER A 20 -1.43 32.70 5.94
C SER A 20 -0.21 31.76 5.95
N CYS A 21 -0.42 30.48 6.24
CA CYS A 21 0.62 29.46 6.21
C CYS A 21 0.50 28.64 4.93
N LYS A 22 1.62 28.10 4.44
CA LYS A 22 1.61 27.22 3.26
C LYS A 22 1.37 25.77 3.67
N MET A 23 0.51 25.08 2.93
CA MET A 23 0.26 23.66 3.09
C MET A 23 0.98 22.83 2.02
N ILE A 24 1.76 21.86 2.49
CA ILE A 24 2.30 20.78 1.64
C ILE A 24 1.52 19.50 1.95
N TRP A 25 0.88 18.94 0.93
CA TRP A 25 0.20 17.65 0.98
C TRP A 25 1.01 16.59 0.23
N PHE A 26 1.30 15.47 0.90
CA PHE A 26 1.93 14.30 0.33
C PHE A 26 0.87 13.21 0.18
N VAL A 27 0.56 12.83 -1.05
CA VAL A 27 -0.38 11.75 -1.39
C VAL A 27 0.14 10.42 -0.86
N ALA A 28 -0.73 9.68 -0.17
CA ALA A 28 -0.36 8.43 0.49
C ALA A 28 -0.68 7.18 -0.35
N ASN A 29 -1.74 7.26 -1.15
CA ASN A 29 -2.33 6.13 -1.86
C ASN A 29 -3.19 6.59 -3.05
N ASP A 30 -3.26 5.78 -4.11
CA ASP A 30 -4.09 6.00 -5.30
C ASP A 30 -5.58 6.27 -4.97
N SER A 31 -6.11 5.67 -3.90
CA SER A 31 -7.50 5.87 -3.46
C SER A 31 -7.80 7.32 -3.05
N ASP A 32 -6.77 8.06 -2.63
CA ASP A 32 -6.92 9.43 -2.14
C ASP A 32 -7.20 10.37 -3.30
N VAL A 33 -6.64 10.06 -4.47
CA VAL A 33 -6.78 10.81 -5.74
C VAL A 33 -7.87 10.25 -6.66
N CYS A 34 -8.56 9.17 -6.28
CA CYS A 34 -9.73 8.66 -7.00
C CYS A 34 -11.05 9.13 -6.35
N PRO A 35 -12.10 9.47 -7.12
CA PRO A 35 -13.43 9.73 -6.59
C PRO A 35 -14.04 8.45 -5.99
N SER A 36 -14.81 8.58 -4.91
CA SER A 36 -15.33 7.42 -4.17
C SER A 36 -16.47 6.72 -4.94
N PRO A 37 -16.39 5.40 -5.20
CA PRO A 37 -17.53 4.63 -5.69
C PRO A 37 -18.42 4.25 -4.50
N GLY A 38 -19.56 4.93 -4.35
CA GLY A 38 -20.44 4.76 -3.20
C GLY A 38 -21.45 3.62 -3.34
N LYS A 39 -21.32 2.54 -2.55
CA LYS A 39 -22.47 1.70 -2.14
C LYS A 39 -23.04 2.27 -0.82
N PHE A 40 -24.37 2.43 -0.75
CA PHE A 40 -25.07 3.04 0.39
C PHE A 40 -24.94 2.22 1.68
N SER A 41 -24.51 2.85 2.78
CA SER A 41 -24.51 2.33 4.17
C SER A 41 -24.46 3.51 5.16
N LEU A 42 -24.74 3.36 6.47
CA LEU A 42 -24.58 4.48 7.43
C LEU A 42 -23.13 5.02 7.50
N ASN A 43 -22.14 4.14 7.28
CA ASN A 43 -20.74 4.54 7.11
C ASN A 43 -20.50 5.37 5.84
N TYR A 44 -21.45 5.42 4.91
CA TYR A 44 -21.37 6.22 3.69
C TYR A 44 -21.36 7.72 4.00
N ILE A 45 -22.19 8.20 4.92
CA ILE A 45 -22.28 9.64 5.23
C ILE A 45 -20.95 10.13 5.81
N PHE A 46 -20.40 9.42 6.80
CA PHE A 46 -19.09 9.75 7.37
C PHE A 46 -17.97 9.68 6.33
N ARG A 47 -17.95 8.65 5.48
CA ARG A 47 -16.97 8.52 4.39
C ARG A 47 -17.13 9.59 3.31
N PHE A 48 -18.36 10.03 3.05
CA PHE A 48 -18.65 11.10 2.12
C PHE A 48 -18.15 12.44 2.66
N LEU A 49 -18.42 12.75 3.93
CA LEU A 49 -17.90 13.95 4.60
C LEU A 49 -16.37 13.93 4.64
N ASP A 50 -15.78 12.80 5.01
CA ASP A 50 -14.32 12.60 5.03
C ASP A 50 -13.71 12.84 3.63
N LYS A 51 -14.33 12.29 2.59
CA LYS A 51 -13.91 12.51 1.20
C LYS A 51 -14.10 13.97 0.77
N LYS A 52 -15.21 14.62 1.12
CA LYS A 52 -15.45 16.03 0.76
C LYS A 52 -14.45 16.96 1.42
N ALA A 53 -14.11 16.70 2.68
CA ALA A 53 -13.05 17.41 3.37
C ALA A 53 -11.67 17.16 2.71
N LEU A 54 -11.37 15.91 2.33
CA LEU A 54 -10.17 15.62 1.55
C LEU A 54 -10.15 16.40 0.23
N GLU A 55 -11.24 16.38 -0.55
CA GLU A 55 -11.36 17.10 -1.83
C GLU A 55 -11.16 18.61 -1.65
N TYR A 56 -11.66 19.18 -0.56
CA TYR A 56 -11.37 20.56 -0.20
C TYR A 56 -9.86 20.76 0.02
N GLY A 57 -9.20 19.85 0.74
CA GLY A 57 -7.75 19.86 0.94
C GLY A 57 -6.97 19.76 -0.38
N ILE A 58 -7.35 18.85 -1.28
CA ILE A 58 -6.73 18.68 -2.61
C ILE A 58 -6.79 20.00 -3.40
N LYS A 59 -7.95 20.66 -3.37
CA LYS A 59 -8.18 21.91 -4.11
C LYS A 59 -7.46 23.12 -3.53
N HIS A 60 -7.10 23.10 -2.25
CA HIS A 60 -6.54 24.26 -1.54
C HIS A 60 -5.12 24.07 -1.04
N ALA A 61 -4.52 22.89 -1.16
CA ALA A 61 -3.11 22.70 -0.86
C ALA A 61 -2.25 23.57 -1.79
N ASP A 62 -1.25 24.26 -1.23
CA ASP A 62 -0.32 25.09 -2.00
C ASP A 62 0.64 24.23 -2.83
N TYR A 63 1.14 23.15 -2.20
CA TYR A 63 2.03 22.19 -2.85
C TYR A 63 1.54 20.76 -2.65
N ILE A 64 1.62 19.97 -3.72
CA ILE A 64 1.23 18.57 -3.74
C ILE A 64 2.41 17.72 -4.20
N ILE A 65 2.73 16.68 -3.42
CA ILE A 65 3.77 15.70 -3.74
C ILE A 65 3.11 14.34 -3.88
N THR A 66 3.38 13.61 -4.96
CA THR A 66 2.92 12.22 -5.17
C THR A 66 4.07 11.23 -5.02
N GLN A 67 3.77 9.96 -4.78
CA GLN A 67 4.77 8.89 -4.71
C GLN A 67 5.07 8.29 -6.09
N THR A 68 4.07 8.28 -6.97
CA THR A 68 4.16 7.67 -8.31
C THR A 68 3.62 8.60 -9.41
N GLY A 69 3.98 8.29 -10.67
CA GLY A 69 3.41 8.96 -11.85
C GLY A 69 1.92 8.72 -12.01
N ASN A 70 1.45 7.49 -11.73
CA ASN A 70 0.02 7.16 -11.79
C ASN A 70 -0.81 8.05 -10.85
N GLU A 71 -0.34 8.31 -9.63
CA GLU A 71 -1.04 9.22 -8.71
C GLU A 71 -1.11 10.65 -9.24
N ALA A 72 -0.05 11.14 -9.91
CA ALA A 72 -0.03 12.46 -10.52
C ALA A 72 -1.03 12.54 -11.69
N ASP A 73 -1.11 11.49 -12.52
CA ASP A 73 -2.07 11.41 -13.63
C ASP A 73 -3.51 11.37 -13.12
N LEU A 74 -3.78 10.60 -12.06
CA LEU A 74 -5.10 10.52 -11.43
C LEU A 74 -5.49 11.86 -10.78
N LEU A 75 -4.55 12.54 -10.13
CA LEU A 75 -4.74 13.87 -9.54
C LEU A 75 -5.13 14.89 -10.61
N PHE A 76 -4.43 14.90 -11.74
CA PHE A 76 -4.74 15.78 -12.85
C PHE A 76 -6.11 15.43 -13.47
N ARG A 77 -6.34 14.14 -13.76
CA ARG A 77 -7.58 13.65 -14.39
C ARG A 77 -8.83 13.96 -13.57
N TYR A 78 -8.80 13.78 -12.24
CA TYR A 78 -10.00 13.90 -11.42
C TYR A 78 -10.16 15.26 -10.73
N TYR A 79 -9.06 15.96 -10.46
CA TYR A 79 -9.09 17.21 -9.69
C TYR A 79 -8.48 18.40 -10.43
N GLY A 80 -7.92 18.21 -11.63
CA GLY A 80 -7.28 19.28 -12.41
C GLY A 80 -6.04 19.86 -11.75
N ARG A 81 -5.46 19.14 -10.78
CA ARG A 81 -4.29 19.58 -10.00
C ARG A 81 -3.04 18.86 -10.51
N THR A 82 -1.97 19.60 -10.69
CA THR A 82 -0.65 19.05 -11.05
C THR A 82 0.16 18.80 -9.79
N ALA A 83 0.83 17.64 -9.72
CA ALA A 83 1.82 17.39 -8.68
C ALA A 83 3.02 18.34 -8.87
N ASN A 84 3.49 18.95 -7.78
CA ASN A 84 4.68 19.81 -7.79
C ASN A 84 5.96 18.98 -7.83
N ALA A 85 5.93 17.76 -7.28
CA ALA A 85 7.02 16.81 -7.35
C ALA A 85 6.50 15.37 -7.23
N ILE A 86 7.24 14.44 -7.83
CA ILE A 86 7.06 13.00 -7.61
C ILE A 86 8.24 12.55 -6.76
N VAL A 87 7.95 12.12 -5.54
CA VAL A 87 8.94 11.68 -4.55
C VAL A 87 8.55 10.29 -4.10
N SER A 88 9.18 9.29 -4.69
CA SER A 88 8.93 7.89 -4.33
C SER A 88 9.38 7.58 -2.90
N ASN A 89 8.82 6.53 -2.31
CA ASN A 89 9.27 6.08 -0.99
C ASN A 89 10.73 5.64 -1.05
N PHE A 90 11.52 6.09 -0.08
CA PHE A 90 12.92 5.73 0.05
C PHE A 90 13.12 4.77 1.21
N HIS A 91 14.14 3.94 1.08
CA HIS A 91 14.66 3.10 2.14
C HIS A 91 16.16 3.39 2.29
N PRO A 92 16.73 3.28 3.50
CA PRO A 92 18.17 3.40 3.68
C PRO A 92 18.88 2.35 2.81
N LEU A 93 20.09 2.69 2.36
CA LEU A 93 20.91 1.72 1.67
C LEU A 93 21.18 0.52 2.60
N PRO A 94 21.12 -0.72 2.08
CA PRO A 94 21.48 -1.88 2.87
C PRO A 94 22.93 -1.71 3.33
N GLN A 95 23.16 -1.84 4.63
CA GLN A 95 24.50 -1.78 5.22
C GLN A 95 25.19 -3.16 5.23
N GLU A 96 24.42 -4.21 4.97
CA GLU A 96 24.88 -5.59 5.02
C GLU A 96 25.52 -6.03 3.69
N ASN A 97 26.62 -6.76 3.78
CA ASN A 97 27.19 -7.47 2.63
C ASN A 97 26.36 -8.73 2.39
N ILE A 98 25.66 -8.78 1.26
CA ILE A 98 24.80 -9.92 0.91
C ILE A 98 25.63 -10.97 0.19
N GLU A 99 25.87 -12.11 0.84
CA GLU A 99 26.45 -13.30 0.22
C GLU A 99 25.35 -14.20 -0.34
N LYS A 100 25.47 -14.61 -1.61
CA LYS A 100 24.52 -15.54 -2.23
C LYS A 100 24.88 -16.98 -1.86
N GLY A 101 23.96 -17.66 -1.20
CA GLY A 101 24.05 -19.10 -0.95
C GLY A 101 23.90 -19.94 -2.23
N ARG A 102 24.13 -21.26 -2.09
CA ARG A 102 23.95 -22.24 -3.19
C ARG A 102 22.49 -22.63 -3.45
N GLN A 103 21.63 -22.49 -2.44
CA GLN A 103 20.20 -22.75 -2.56
C GLN A 103 19.49 -21.51 -3.10
N ILE A 104 18.58 -21.69 -4.05
CA ILE A 104 17.76 -20.61 -4.59
C ILE A 104 16.60 -20.38 -3.62
N GLU A 105 16.58 -19.21 -2.98
CA GLU A 105 15.48 -18.78 -2.12
C GLU A 105 14.62 -17.75 -2.85
N ILE A 106 13.33 -18.05 -2.97
CA ILE A 106 12.34 -17.17 -3.59
C ILE A 106 11.45 -16.66 -2.45
N VAL A 107 11.53 -15.37 -2.17
CA VAL A 107 10.87 -14.75 -1.01
C VAL A 107 9.72 -13.85 -1.45
N TRP A 108 8.55 -14.04 -0.83
CA TRP A 108 7.40 -13.14 -0.94
C TRP A 108 7.18 -12.42 0.39
N VAL A 109 7.21 -11.08 0.36
CA VAL A 109 7.07 -10.24 1.56
C VAL A 109 5.86 -9.33 1.43
N ALA A 110 4.74 -9.70 2.04
CA ALA A 110 3.55 -8.86 2.16
C ALA A 110 2.54 -9.42 3.18
N ASN A 111 1.66 -8.57 3.69
CA ASN A 111 0.49 -9.05 4.44
C ASN A 111 -0.48 -9.78 3.50
N MET A 112 -1.09 -10.87 3.97
CA MET A 112 -2.06 -11.64 3.19
C MET A 112 -3.32 -10.82 2.92
N LYS A 113 -3.46 -10.37 1.67
CA LYS A 113 -4.63 -9.65 1.17
C LYS A 113 -4.91 -10.12 -0.25
N PRO A 114 -6.18 -10.22 -0.70
CA PRO A 114 -6.51 -10.63 -2.06
C PRO A 114 -5.80 -9.79 -3.13
N LYS A 115 -5.68 -8.47 -2.92
CA LYS A 115 -4.96 -7.56 -3.83
C LYS A 115 -3.46 -7.82 -3.94
N LYS A 116 -2.88 -8.62 -3.05
CA LYS A 116 -1.47 -9.03 -3.06
C LYS A 116 -1.27 -10.43 -3.65
N GLN A 117 -2.36 -11.09 -4.05
CA GLN A 117 -2.38 -12.36 -4.77
C GLN A 117 -1.43 -13.45 -4.21
N PRO A 118 -1.46 -13.75 -2.89
CA PRO A 118 -0.61 -14.80 -2.32
C PRO A 118 -0.86 -16.18 -2.93
N GLU A 119 -2.04 -16.44 -3.49
CA GLU A 119 -2.38 -17.68 -4.18
C GLU A 119 -1.55 -17.92 -5.45
N VAL A 120 -1.13 -16.85 -6.13
CA VAL A 120 -0.25 -16.95 -7.31
C VAL A 120 1.12 -17.46 -6.88
N PHE A 121 1.65 -16.96 -5.75
CA PHE A 121 2.92 -17.41 -5.21
C PHE A 121 2.87 -18.88 -4.78
N LEU A 122 1.79 -19.27 -4.08
CA LEU A 122 1.52 -20.67 -3.73
C LEU A 122 1.50 -21.59 -4.96
N ARG A 123 0.82 -21.15 -6.04
CA ARG A 123 0.77 -21.93 -7.29
C ARG A 123 2.16 -22.14 -7.87
N ILE A 124 2.97 -21.08 -7.97
CA ILE A 124 4.34 -21.17 -8.48
C ILE A 124 5.18 -22.12 -7.63
N ALA A 125 5.08 -22.03 -6.30
CA ALA A 125 5.80 -22.92 -5.39
C ALA A 125 5.44 -24.40 -5.64
N LYS A 126 4.15 -24.68 -5.82
CA LYS A 126 3.64 -26.02 -6.14
C LYS A 126 4.12 -26.51 -7.51
N ASP A 127 4.06 -25.68 -8.54
CA ASP A 127 4.47 -26.03 -9.90
C ASP A 127 5.97 -26.35 -9.98
N LEU A 128 6.77 -25.76 -9.09
CA LEU A 128 8.23 -25.93 -9.04
C LEU A 128 8.71 -26.85 -7.90
N GLN A 129 7.80 -27.59 -7.25
CA GLN A 129 8.13 -28.46 -6.11
C GLN A 129 9.09 -29.60 -6.45
N SER A 130 9.12 -30.06 -7.71
CA SER A 130 10.02 -31.12 -8.17
C SER A 130 11.47 -30.65 -8.40
N ILE A 131 11.72 -29.34 -8.43
CA ILE A 131 13.06 -28.79 -8.67
C ILE A 131 13.86 -28.80 -7.37
N LYS A 132 14.97 -29.55 -7.37
CA LYS A 132 15.89 -29.60 -6.23
C LYS A 132 16.66 -28.28 -6.09
N GLY A 133 16.95 -27.91 -4.85
CA GLY A 133 17.75 -26.72 -4.55
C GLY A 133 16.98 -25.39 -4.62
N VAL A 134 15.64 -25.44 -4.72
CA VAL A 134 14.76 -24.26 -4.69
C VAL A 134 13.87 -24.31 -3.44
N ARG A 135 13.74 -23.18 -2.75
CA ARG A 135 12.86 -23.00 -1.59
C ARG A 135 12.06 -21.71 -1.73
N PHE A 136 10.80 -21.77 -1.34
CA PHE A 136 9.88 -20.64 -1.32
C PHE A 136 9.61 -20.22 0.12
N ILE A 137 9.59 -18.91 0.37
CA ILE A 137 9.39 -18.34 1.70
C ILE A 137 8.33 -17.23 1.61
N MET A 138 7.30 -17.30 2.45
CA MET A 138 6.30 -16.24 2.60
C MET A 138 6.44 -15.56 3.96
N ILE A 139 6.51 -14.24 3.95
CA ILE A 139 6.65 -13.39 5.13
C ILE A 139 5.56 -12.33 5.15
N GLY A 140 4.91 -12.15 6.30
CA GLY A 140 3.91 -11.14 6.52
C GLY A 140 2.74 -11.64 7.36
N ASN A 141 1.82 -10.75 7.72
CA ASN A 141 0.71 -11.11 8.60
C ASN A 141 -0.46 -11.71 7.80
N ALA A 142 -1.04 -12.80 8.34
CA ALA A 142 -2.32 -13.35 7.92
C ALA A 142 -3.43 -12.86 8.85
N TYR A 143 -4.59 -12.48 8.30
CA TYR A 143 -5.73 -12.09 9.12
C TYR A 143 -6.51 -13.32 9.57
N LYS A 144 -7.12 -13.27 10.77
CA LYS A 144 -7.97 -14.36 11.26
C LYS A 144 -9.32 -14.36 10.54
N ASN A 145 -9.36 -14.97 9.37
CA ASN A 145 -10.58 -15.18 8.59
C ASN A 145 -10.50 -16.50 7.80
N GLU A 146 -11.64 -16.98 7.31
CA GLU A 146 -11.74 -18.26 6.61
C GLU A 146 -10.84 -18.34 5.38
N TRP A 147 -10.78 -17.28 4.57
CA TRP A 147 -9.93 -17.21 3.38
C TRP A 147 -8.45 -17.42 3.73
N SER A 148 -7.94 -16.68 4.73
CA SER A 148 -6.55 -16.79 5.17
C SER A 148 -6.27 -18.16 5.79
N ASN A 149 -7.21 -18.71 6.57
CA ASN A 149 -7.06 -20.03 7.18
C ASN A 149 -7.00 -21.14 6.11
N ASN A 150 -7.84 -21.07 5.07
CA ASN A 150 -7.80 -22.01 3.95
C ASN A 150 -6.47 -21.89 3.19
N LEU A 151 -6.02 -20.67 2.91
CA LEU A 151 -4.75 -20.42 2.25
C LEU A 151 -3.57 -20.99 3.05
N LEU A 152 -3.54 -20.78 4.37
CA LEU A 152 -2.49 -21.31 5.25
C LEU A 152 -2.46 -22.85 5.25
N ARG A 153 -3.62 -23.52 5.21
CA ARG A 153 -3.67 -24.99 5.07
C ARG A 153 -3.06 -25.46 3.75
N LYS A 154 -3.33 -24.76 2.65
CA LYS A 154 -2.75 -25.09 1.34
C LYS A 154 -1.25 -24.84 1.30
N ILE A 155 -0.79 -23.75 1.92
CA ILE A 155 0.64 -23.44 2.06
C ILE A 155 1.35 -24.55 2.82
N ALA A 156 0.80 -25.00 3.94
CA ALA A 156 1.38 -26.07 4.76
C ALA A 156 1.45 -27.44 4.06
N ALA A 157 0.72 -27.63 2.97
CA ALA A 157 0.72 -28.86 2.18
C ALA A 157 1.79 -28.88 1.06
N VAL A 158 2.53 -27.79 0.86
CA VAL A 158 3.55 -27.67 -0.18
C VAL A 158 4.94 -27.72 0.48
N GLU A 159 5.71 -28.77 0.20
CA GLU A 159 6.92 -29.10 0.97
C GLU A 159 8.06 -28.10 0.79
N ASN A 160 8.19 -27.51 -0.40
CA ASN A 160 9.23 -26.52 -0.70
C ASN A 160 8.81 -25.09 -0.33
N LEU A 161 7.69 -24.91 0.39
CA LEU A 161 7.13 -23.60 0.75
C LEU A 161 6.98 -23.46 2.26
N GLU A 162 7.55 -22.39 2.82
CA GLU A 162 7.44 -22.07 4.23
C GLU A 162 6.77 -20.70 4.45
N TYR A 163 5.90 -20.61 5.45
CA TYR A 163 5.32 -19.35 5.89
C TYR A 163 5.84 -18.96 7.28
N LEU A 164 6.53 -17.82 7.35
CA LEU A 164 7.22 -17.34 8.55
C LEU A 164 6.39 -16.38 9.40
N GLY A 165 5.16 -16.05 9.00
CA GLY A 165 4.33 -15.08 9.70
C GLY A 165 4.87 -13.65 9.66
N LYS A 166 4.33 -12.81 10.54
CA LYS A 166 4.80 -11.44 10.75
C LYS A 166 6.19 -11.49 11.40
N ARG A 167 7.15 -10.79 10.81
CA ARG A 167 8.48 -10.56 11.40
C ARG A 167 8.64 -9.10 11.79
N SER A 168 9.31 -8.85 12.92
CA SER A 168 9.84 -7.55 13.29
C SER A 168 11.30 -7.47 12.86
N LEU A 169 11.76 -6.26 12.55
CA LEU A 169 13.19 -5.99 12.52
C LEU A 169 13.66 -6.13 13.97
N ALA A 170 14.54 -7.09 14.23
CA ALA A 170 15.28 -7.21 15.49
C ALA A 170 16.48 -6.27 15.43
#